data_AF-A0A7K7B4L6-F1
#
_entry.id   AF-A0A7K7B4L6-F1
#
_cell.length_a   1.000
_cell.length_b   1.000
_cell.length_c   1.000
_cell.angle_alpha   90.00
_cell.angle_beta   90.00
_cell.angle_gamma   90.00
#
_symmetry.space_group_name_H-M   'P 1'
#
loop_
_entity.id
_entity.type
_entity.pdbx_description
1 polymer ?
#
loop_
_entity_poly.entity_id
_entity_poly.type
_entity_poly.pdbx_seq_one_letter_code
_entity_poly.pdbx_strand_id
1 'polypeptide(L)'
;RRCPWQVVLGEPHSCSCSAFRRERGLCKHLCWILLKKYRLPRDHEYAFKLGLLEREIEDMLQRLQRRQTLSPQQTTFLPTLNEQDEMLFIRQKEISREDVCPICQEELLKMMLPITFCRYGCGNNVHIKCMKIWADHQDELRPGSVVKCPLCR
;
A
#
# COMPACT_ATOMS: atom_id res chain seq x y z
N ARG A 1 12.66 28.85 -10.29
CA ARG A 1 12.73 27.95 -9.11
C ARG A 1 11.32 27.89 -8.51
N ARG A 2 10.63 26.75 -8.56
CA ARG A 2 9.28 26.62 -7.96
C ARG A 2 9.48 26.37 -6.46
N CYS A 3 9.03 27.29 -5.61
CA CYS A 3 9.06 27.08 -4.16
C CYS A 3 8.15 25.89 -3.80
N PRO A 4 8.58 24.96 -2.95
CA PRO A 4 7.71 23.90 -2.46
C PRO A 4 6.59 24.51 -1.61
N TRP A 5 5.34 24.19 -1.94
CA TRP A 5 4.18 24.58 -1.15
C TRP A 5 3.92 23.52 -0.08
N GLN A 6 3.88 23.93 1.18
CA GLN A 6 3.52 23.07 2.29
C GLN A 6 1.99 23.05 2.41
N VAL A 7 1.43 21.86 2.54
CA VAL A 7 0.00 21.65 2.74
C VAL A 7 -0.19 20.71 3.92
N VAL A 8 -1.08 21.07 4.84
CA VAL A 8 -1.45 20.27 6.02
C VAL A 8 -2.95 19.99 5.91
N LEU A 9 -3.31 18.71 6.02
CA LEU A 9 -4.69 18.27 6.16
C LEU A 9 -4.97 18.04 7.65
N GLY A 10 -6.13 18.49 8.11
CA GLY A 10 -6.51 18.57 9.51
C GLY A 10 -7.75 19.44 9.69
N GLU A 11 -8.08 19.79 10.92
CA GLU A 11 -9.14 20.73 11.25
C GLU A 11 -8.53 22.02 11.83
N PRO A 12 -8.41 23.11 11.06
CA PRO A 12 -8.69 23.27 9.62
C PRO A 12 -7.49 22.86 8.74
N HIS A 13 -7.74 22.73 7.43
CA HIS A 13 -6.68 22.59 6.44
C HIS A 13 -5.80 23.85 6.39
N SER A 14 -4.51 23.68 6.05
CA SER A 14 -3.62 24.83 5.84
C SER A 14 -2.73 24.65 4.61
N CYS A 15 -2.45 25.76 3.90
CA CYS A 15 -1.52 25.76 2.78
C CYS A 15 -0.65 27.04 2.77
N SER A 16 0.64 26.91 2.46
CA SER A 16 1.56 28.05 2.40
C SER A 16 1.41 28.96 1.17
N CYS A 17 0.43 28.68 0.29
CA CYS A 17 0.24 29.44 -0.95
C CYS A 17 -0.44 30.79 -0.77
N SER A 18 -0.18 31.70 -1.71
CA SER A 18 -0.74 33.06 -1.69
C SER A 18 -2.26 33.09 -1.77
N ALA A 19 -2.87 32.20 -2.55
CA ALA A 19 -4.33 32.07 -2.65
C ALA A 19 -4.95 31.69 -1.29
N PHE A 20 -4.41 30.68 -0.63
CA PHE A 20 -4.87 30.26 0.70
C PHE A 20 -4.69 31.37 1.73
N ARG A 21 -3.57 32.10 1.69
CA ARG A 21 -3.31 33.22 2.61
C ARG A 21 -4.32 34.36 2.48
N ARG A 22 -4.90 34.56 1.28
CA ARG A 22 -5.90 35.59 1.00
C ARG A 22 -7.32 35.13 1.33
N GLU A 23 -7.67 33.93 0.90
CA GLU A 23 -9.08 33.46 0.89
C GLU A 23 -9.41 32.57 2.09
N ARG A 24 -8.41 31.97 2.74
CA ARG A 24 -8.54 30.98 3.82
C ARG A 24 -9.46 29.78 3.47
N GLY A 25 -9.67 29.53 2.19
CA GLY A 25 -10.49 28.45 1.64
C GLY A 25 -9.69 27.35 0.93
N LEU A 26 -10.38 26.44 0.23
CA LEU A 26 -9.74 25.38 -0.56
C LEU A 26 -8.99 25.95 -1.78
N CYS A 27 -7.67 26.03 -1.68
CA CYS A 27 -6.83 26.42 -2.80
C CYS A 27 -6.59 25.25 -3.77
N LYS A 28 -6.09 25.56 -4.98
CA LYS A 28 -5.74 24.53 -5.98
C LYS A 28 -4.82 23.41 -5.46
N HIS A 29 -3.99 23.68 -4.46
CA HIS A 29 -3.11 22.67 -3.86
C HIS A 29 -3.87 21.72 -2.94
N LEU A 30 -4.80 22.24 -2.13
CA LEU A 30 -5.70 21.43 -1.30
C LEU A 30 -6.61 20.57 -2.19
N CYS A 31 -7.23 21.17 -3.20
CA CYS A 31 -8.06 20.43 -4.16
C CYS A 31 -7.27 19.35 -4.90
N TRP A 32 -6.03 19.63 -5.31
CA TRP A 32 -5.18 18.64 -5.96
C TRP A 32 -4.84 17.49 -5.01
N ILE A 33 -4.52 17.77 -3.75
CA ILE A 33 -4.25 16.72 -2.77
C ILE A 33 -5.51 15.85 -2.56
N LEU A 34 -6.66 16.45 -2.27
CA LEU A 34 -7.91 15.72 -2.01
C LEU A 34 -8.34 14.87 -3.23
N LEU A 35 -8.34 15.46 -4.45
CA LEU A 35 -8.87 14.81 -5.65
C LEU A 35 -7.86 13.94 -6.41
N LYS A 36 -6.57 14.28 -6.39
CA LYS A 36 -5.54 13.56 -7.18
C LYS A 36 -4.67 12.66 -6.32
N LYS A 37 -4.19 13.14 -5.17
CA LYS A 37 -3.36 12.32 -4.27
C LYS A 37 -4.21 11.32 -3.50
N TYR A 38 -5.28 11.79 -2.86
CA TYR A 38 -6.21 10.95 -2.10
C TYR A 38 -7.35 10.36 -2.95
N ARG A 39 -7.44 10.74 -4.24
CA ARG A 39 -8.38 10.19 -5.22
C ARG A 39 -9.83 10.20 -4.74
N LEU A 40 -10.22 11.22 -3.97
CA LEU A 40 -11.60 11.41 -3.58
C LEU A 40 -12.47 11.65 -4.83
N PRO A 41 -13.65 11.01 -4.92
CA PRO A 41 -14.65 11.38 -5.90
C PRO A 41 -14.99 12.86 -5.83
N ARG A 42 -15.34 13.48 -6.96
CA ARG A 42 -15.65 14.92 -7.02
C ARG A 42 -16.91 15.28 -6.26
N ASP A 43 -17.79 14.31 -6.07
CA ASP A 43 -19.06 14.37 -5.34
C ASP A 43 -18.88 14.03 -3.84
N HIS A 44 -17.67 13.67 -3.41
CA HIS A 44 -17.43 13.27 -2.03
C HIS A 44 -17.43 14.49 -1.08
N GLU A 45 -18.16 14.39 0.04
CA GLU A 45 -18.29 15.45 1.04
C GLU A 45 -16.94 16.03 1.49
N TYR A 46 -15.97 15.14 1.79
CA TYR A 46 -14.61 15.52 2.20
C TYR A 46 -13.85 16.38 1.17
N ALA A 47 -14.20 16.33 -0.12
CA ALA A 47 -13.52 17.12 -1.15
C ALA A 47 -13.82 18.62 -1.05
N PHE A 48 -14.87 19.01 -0.31
CA PHE A 48 -15.34 20.38 -0.16
C PHE A 48 -15.21 20.92 1.26
N LYS A 49 -14.80 20.11 2.23
CA LYS A 49 -14.62 20.57 3.61
C LYS A 49 -13.36 21.44 3.75
N LEU A 50 -13.47 22.48 4.58
CA LEU A 50 -12.34 23.34 4.95
C LEU A 50 -11.41 22.66 5.98
N GLY A 51 -11.87 21.60 6.61
CA GLY A 51 -11.16 20.79 7.57
C GLY A 51 -11.68 19.36 7.59
N LEU A 52 -10.84 18.43 8.02
CA LEU A 52 -11.22 17.04 8.22
C LEU A 52 -10.86 16.64 9.64
N LEU A 53 -11.80 15.99 10.31
CA LEU A 53 -11.57 15.34 11.60
C LEU A 53 -10.62 14.16 11.42
N GLU A 54 -9.93 13.78 12.50
CA GLU A 54 -8.99 12.66 12.49
C GLU A 54 -9.62 11.36 11.95
N ARG A 55 -10.85 11.05 12.38
CA ARG A 55 -11.63 9.91 11.88
C ARG A 55 -11.88 9.94 10.37
N GLU A 56 -12.06 11.13 9.79
CA GLU A 56 -12.34 11.32 8.36
C GLU A 56 -11.06 11.20 7.54
N ILE A 57 -9.93 11.68 8.10
CA ILE A 57 -8.60 11.49 7.54
C ILE A 57 -8.26 10.00 7.53
N GLU A 58 -8.56 9.28 8.61
CA GLU A 58 -8.31 7.85 8.71
C GLU A 58 -9.17 7.03 7.74
N ASP A 59 -10.47 7.34 7.61
CA ASP A 59 -11.35 6.73 6.59
C ASP A 59 -10.81 6.97 5.17
N MET A 60 -10.36 8.19 4.87
CA MET A 60 -9.75 8.53 3.58
C MET A 60 -8.46 7.73 3.32
N LEU A 61 -7.59 7.54 4.33
CA LEU A 61 -6.37 6.73 4.23
C LEU A 61 -6.67 5.25 4.01
N GLN A 62 -7.65 4.71 4.73
CA GLN A 62 -8.08 3.31 4.56
C GLN A 62 -8.63 3.06 3.15
N ARG A 63 -9.42 4.00 2.59
CA ARG A 63 -9.94 3.89 1.22
C ARG A 63 -8.83 3.86 0.17
N LEU A 64 -7.79 4.66 0.35
CA LEU A 64 -6.62 4.63 -0.54
C LEU A 64 -5.93 3.27 -0.52
N GLN A 65 -5.74 2.68 0.65
CA GLN A 65 -5.12 1.37 0.78
C GLN A 65 -6.00 0.27 0.19
N ARG A 66 -7.32 0.28 0.47
CA ARG A 66 -8.26 -0.67 -0.16
C ARG A 66 -8.23 -0.58 -1.68
N ARG A 67 -8.11 0.62 -2.25
CA ARG A 67 -7.95 0.78 -3.70
C ARG A 67 -6.59 0.31 -4.21
N GLN A 68 -5.54 0.37 -3.41
CA GLN A 68 -4.24 -0.21 -3.76
C GLN A 68 -4.27 -1.74 -3.69
N THR A 69 -5.01 -2.33 -2.75
CA THR A 69 -5.15 -3.78 -2.62
C THR A 69 -6.16 -4.37 -3.62
N LEU A 70 -7.17 -3.60 -4.05
CA LEU A 70 -8.16 -3.99 -5.05
C LEU A 70 -7.80 -3.57 -6.48
N SER A 71 -6.70 -2.83 -6.67
CA SER A 71 -6.18 -2.58 -8.02
C SER A 71 -5.47 -3.85 -8.51
N PRO A 72 -5.84 -4.43 -9.67
CA PRO A 72 -5.07 -5.50 -10.32
C PRO A 72 -3.64 -5.10 -10.74
N GLN A 73 -3.14 -3.96 -10.26
CA GLN A 73 -1.80 -3.45 -10.50
C GLN A 73 -0.95 -3.55 -9.22
N GLN A 74 -0.97 -4.71 -8.56
CA GLN A 74 0.30 -5.23 -8.08
C GLN A 74 1.06 -5.67 -9.33
N THR A 75 1.69 -4.69 -9.95
CA THR A 75 2.68 -4.84 -11.00
C THR A 75 3.63 -5.93 -10.54
N THR A 76 3.46 -7.10 -11.14
CA THR A 76 4.56 -7.86 -11.71
C THR A 76 5.73 -6.92 -12.00
N PHE A 77 6.70 -6.86 -11.09
CA PHE A 77 8.07 -6.73 -11.52
C PHE A 77 8.37 -8.03 -12.28
N LEU A 78 7.94 -8.07 -13.53
CA LEU A 78 8.55 -8.91 -14.54
C LEU A 78 9.81 -8.15 -14.94
N PRO A 79 11.03 -8.60 -14.57
CA PRO A 79 12.14 -8.37 -15.47
C PRO A 79 11.71 -9.00 -16.79
N THR A 80 11.74 -8.23 -17.87
CA THR A 80 11.61 -8.73 -19.23
C THR A 80 12.55 -9.92 -19.42
N LEU A 81 12.00 -11.13 -19.37
CA LEU A 81 12.66 -12.35 -19.75
C LEU A 81 11.75 -13.02 -20.79
N ASN A 82 12.39 -13.43 -21.87
CA ASN A 82 11.82 -13.79 -23.16
C ASN A 82 10.70 -14.84 -23.09
N GLU A 83 9.82 -14.77 -24.09
CA GLU A 83 8.55 -15.46 -24.30
C GLU A 83 8.63 -17.01 -24.44
N GLN A 84 9.40 -17.71 -23.61
CA GLN A 84 9.51 -19.18 -23.67
C GLN A 84 9.18 -19.93 -22.37
N ASP A 85 8.69 -19.27 -21.33
CA ASP A 85 8.47 -19.91 -20.02
C ASP A 85 7.03 -19.72 -19.51
N GLU A 86 6.04 -20.27 -20.24
CA GLU A 86 4.65 -20.45 -19.76
C GLU A 86 4.51 -21.69 -18.84
N MET A 87 5.46 -21.92 -17.94
CA MET A 87 5.37 -23.02 -16.99
C MET A 87 5.48 -22.56 -15.52
N LEU A 88 4.37 -22.77 -14.79
CA LEU A 88 4.33 -23.07 -13.36
C LEU A 88 4.33 -21.93 -12.32
N PHE A 89 3.85 -20.72 -12.65
CA PHE A 89 3.55 -19.75 -11.57
C PHE A 89 2.25 -20.12 -10.86
N ILE A 90 2.38 -20.51 -9.58
CA ILE A 90 1.26 -20.88 -8.72
C ILE A 90 0.47 -19.62 -8.35
N ARG A 91 -0.86 -19.73 -8.40
CA ARG A 91 -1.77 -18.64 -8.02
C ARG A 91 -1.72 -18.39 -6.51
N GLN A 92 -1.73 -17.12 -6.13
CA GLN A 92 -1.91 -16.69 -4.75
C GLN A 92 -3.25 -17.21 -4.22
N LYS A 93 -3.25 -17.76 -3.00
CA LYS A 93 -4.49 -18.12 -2.32
C LYS A 93 -5.26 -16.88 -1.89
N GLU A 94 -6.59 -16.95 -1.95
CA GLU A 94 -7.46 -15.91 -1.41
C GLU A 94 -7.18 -15.69 0.09
N ILE A 95 -7.32 -14.45 0.55
CA ILE A 95 -7.06 -14.05 1.94
C ILE A 95 -8.39 -13.69 2.59
N SER A 96 -8.78 -14.43 3.63
CA SER A 96 -9.91 -14.11 4.50
C SER A 96 -9.49 -13.20 5.67
N ARG A 97 -10.48 -12.63 6.37
CA ARG A 97 -10.24 -11.78 7.56
C ARG A 97 -9.68 -12.55 8.74
N GLU A 98 -9.96 -13.85 8.78
CA GLU A 98 -9.56 -14.78 9.83
C GLU A 98 -8.21 -15.44 9.53
N ASP A 99 -7.64 -15.20 8.33
CA ASP A 99 -6.38 -15.82 7.96
C ASP A 99 -5.21 -15.23 8.75
N VAL A 100 -4.32 -16.11 9.20
CA VAL A 100 -3.16 -15.79 10.01
C VAL A 100 -1.86 -16.09 9.25
N CYS A 101 -0.84 -15.26 9.47
CA CYS A 101 0.47 -15.48 8.93
C CYS A 101 1.09 -16.72 9.58
N PRO A 102 1.52 -17.74 8.81
CA PRO A 102 2.05 -18.98 9.39
C PRO A 102 3.42 -18.83 10.06
N ILE A 103 4.07 -17.67 9.94
CA ILE A 103 5.36 -17.39 10.56
C ILE A 103 5.19 -16.73 11.93
N CYS A 104 4.41 -15.64 12.03
CA CYS A 104 4.20 -14.92 13.30
C CYS A 104 2.88 -15.25 14.01
N GLN A 105 1.98 -16.00 13.39
CA GLN A 105 0.65 -16.34 13.90
C GLN A 105 -0.26 -15.12 14.17
N GLU A 106 0.04 -13.97 13.57
CA GLU A 106 -0.82 -12.79 13.60
C GLU A 106 -1.73 -12.75 12.37
N GLU A 107 -2.93 -12.19 12.52
CA GLU A 107 -3.88 -11.94 11.42
C GLU A 107 -3.18 -11.24 10.24
N LEU A 108 -3.34 -11.79 9.03
CA LEU A 108 -2.70 -11.28 7.82
C LEU A 108 -3.13 -9.84 7.52
N LEU A 109 -4.42 -9.55 7.69
CA LEU A 109 -5.04 -8.27 7.36
C LEU A 109 -5.02 -7.25 8.51
N LYS A 110 -4.50 -7.62 9.68
CA LYS A 110 -4.38 -6.73 10.83
C LYS A 110 -3.16 -5.83 10.66
N MET A 111 -3.24 -4.59 11.17
CA MET A 111 -2.16 -3.60 11.17
C MET A 111 -1.65 -3.10 9.80
N MET A 112 -2.41 -3.26 8.70
CA MET A 112 -2.03 -2.76 7.36
C MET A 112 -0.62 -3.23 6.92
N LEU A 113 -0.14 -4.36 7.44
CA LEU A 113 1.18 -4.88 7.09
C LEU A 113 1.16 -5.44 5.66
N PRO A 114 2.19 -5.19 4.85
CA PRO A 114 2.22 -5.68 3.49
C PRO A 114 2.40 -7.21 3.48
N ILE A 115 1.69 -7.87 2.56
CA ILE A 115 1.62 -9.32 2.41
C ILE A 115 2.31 -9.72 1.10
N THR A 116 2.98 -10.88 1.11
CA THR A 116 3.52 -11.57 -0.06
C THR A 116 3.08 -13.03 -0.05
N PHE A 117 3.38 -13.78 -1.11
CA PHE A 117 3.00 -15.19 -1.22
C PHE A 117 4.05 -16.03 -1.96
N CYS A 118 3.97 -17.35 -1.78
CA CYS A 118 4.84 -18.29 -2.47
C CYS A 118 4.41 -18.47 -3.95
N ARG A 119 5.24 -18.00 -4.90
CA ARG A 119 4.95 -18.05 -6.34
C ARG A 119 5.30 -19.36 -7.03
N TYR A 120 6.15 -20.17 -6.40
CA TYR A 120 6.78 -21.35 -7.03
C TYR A 120 6.34 -22.68 -6.40
N GLY A 121 5.36 -22.66 -5.48
CA GLY A 121 4.99 -23.85 -4.72
C GLY A 121 3.59 -23.78 -4.11
N CYS A 122 3.48 -23.35 -2.86
CA CYS A 122 2.23 -23.53 -2.12
C CYS A 122 1.18 -22.40 -2.24
N GLY A 123 1.51 -21.24 -2.83
CA GLY A 123 0.57 -20.12 -2.96
C GLY A 123 0.15 -19.43 -1.65
N ASN A 124 0.68 -19.88 -0.50
CA ASN A 124 0.31 -19.36 0.82
C ASN A 124 0.81 -17.93 1.03
N ASN A 125 0.02 -17.17 1.80
CA ASN A 125 0.25 -15.78 2.15
C ASN A 125 1.08 -15.65 3.44
N VAL A 126 2.00 -14.69 3.45
CA VAL A 126 2.87 -14.36 4.59
C VAL A 126 3.11 -12.85 4.62
N HIS A 127 3.31 -12.27 5.80
CA HIS A 127 3.76 -10.87 5.85
C HIS A 127 5.15 -10.71 5.21
N ILE A 128 5.39 -9.61 4.50
CA ILE A 128 6.70 -9.31 3.91
C ILE A 128 7.79 -9.29 4.97
N LYS A 129 7.51 -8.69 6.14
CA LYS A 129 8.46 -8.65 7.27
C LYS A 129 8.88 -10.06 7.71
N CYS A 130 7.92 -10.98 7.83
CA CYS A 130 8.19 -12.35 8.22
C CYS A 130 9.02 -13.09 7.17
N MET A 131 8.70 -12.91 5.87
CA MET A 131 9.46 -13.52 4.78
C MET A 131 10.88 -12.94 4.67
N LYS A 132 11.07 -11.65 4.98
CA LYS A 132 12.39 -11.02 5.03
C LYS A 132 13.26 -11.63 6.13
N ILE A 133 12.73 -11.77 7.35
CA ILE A 133 13.47 -12.40 8.46
C ILE A 133 13.90 -13.82 8.08
N TRP A 134 13.00 -14.57 7.43
CA TRP A 134 13.32 -15.91 6.93
C TRP A 134 14.43 -15.90 5.87
N ALA A 135 14.36 -14.98 4.90
CA ALA A 135 15.37 -14.85 3.85
C ALA A 135 16.74 -14.47 4.41
N ASP A 136 16.79 -13.50 5.33
CA ASP A 136 18.03 -13.06 5.97
C ASP A 136 18.70 -14.24 6.72
N HIS A 137 17.94 -15.03 7.47
CA HIS A 137 18.47 -16.21 8.15
C HIS A 137 18.91 -17.32 7.18
N GLN A 138 18.22 -17.50 6.05
CA GLN A 138 18.66 -18.45 5.01
C GLN A 138 19.99 -18.03 4.38
N ASP A 139 20.16 -16.74 4.13
CA ASP A 139 21.39 -16.18 3.56
C ASP A 139 22.58 -16.32 4.53
N GLU A 140 22.36 -16.10 5.83
CA GLU A 140 23.37 -16.36 6.87
C GLU A 140 23.85 -17.82 6.89
N LEU A 141 22.92 -18.77 6.73
CA LEU A 141 23.25 -20.20 6.73
C LEU A 141 23.88 -20.66 5.41
N ARG A 142 23.44 -20.10 4.28
CA ARG A 142 23.87 -20.48 2.93
C ARG A 142 23.90 -19.25 2.02
N PRO A 143 24.99 -18.46 2.07
CA PRO A 143 25.10 -17.24 1.31
C PRO A 143 24.95 -17.49 -0.20
N GLY A 144 24.14 -16.66 -0.86
CA GLY A 144 23.94 -16.75 -2.32
C GLY A 144 23.06 -17.93 -2.78
N SER A 145 22.45 -18.67 -1.84
CA SER A 145 21.44 -19.67 -2.19
C SER A 145 20.07 -19.03 -2.44
N VAL A 146 19.26 -19.64 -3.31
CA VAL A 146 17.89 -19.18 -3.56
C VAL A 146 17.06 -19.37 -2.31
N VAL A 147 16.38 -18.30 -1.87
CA VAL A 147 15.48 -18.33 -0.70
C VAL A 147 14.37 -19.34 -0.94
N LYS A 148 14.32 -20.37 -0.09
CA LYS A 148 13.29 -21.41 -0.15
C LYS A 148 12.04 -20.98 0.59
N CYS A 149 10.89 -21.50 0.18
CA CYS A 149 9.65 -21.22 0.91
C CYS A 149 9.67 -21.98 2.25
N PRO A 150 9.40 -21.34 3.40
CA PRO A 150 9.38 -22.06 4.69
C PRO A 150 8.28 -23.12 4.76
N LEU A 151 7.23 -22.99 3.94
CA LEU A 151 6.03 -23.84 3.98
C LEU A 151 6.10 -25.04 3.04
N CYS A 152 6.76 -24.91 1.89
CA CYS A 152 6.84 -25.98 0.89
C CYS A 152 8.26 -26.33 0.43
N ARG A 153 9.28 -25.69 1.04
CA ARG A 153 10.72 -25.92 0.86
C ARG A 153 11.19 -25.89 -0.59
#